data_AF-A0A7V5DSG0-F1
#
_entry.id   AF-A0A7V5DSG0-F1
#
_cell.length_a   1.000
_cell.length_b   1.000
_cell.length_c   1.000
_cell.angle_alpha   90.00
_cell.angle_beta   90.00
_cell.angle_gamma   90.00
#
_symmetry.space_group_name_H-M   'P 1'
#
loop_
_entity.id
_entity.type
_entity.pdbx_description
1 polymer ?
#
loop_
_entity_poly.entity_id
_entity_poly.type
_entity_poly.pdbx_seq_one_letter_code
_entity_poly.pdbx_strand_id
1 'polypeptide(L)'
;MAFLLSILVVAGVFAQQKAAKDEYVFKVGYGDVKFNHKNHVDKVKIDCKKCHHTGEFKSCKECHKAKAEGKAVSAKDAFHKDCKGCHDEAKKAKKAAGPTACTQCHVKAKK
;
A
#
# COMPACT_ATOMS: atom_id res chain seq x y z
N MET A 1 25.70 51.48 2.73
CA MET A 1 24.26 51.18 2.97
C MET A 1 23.54 51.53 1.67
N ALA A 2 22.74 50.70 1.00
CA ALA A 2 21.96 49.55 1.42
C ALA A 2 21.80 48.59 0.22
N PHE A 3 21.81 47.28 0.51
CA PHE A 3 21.49 46.20 -0.44
C PHE A 3 20.00 46.27 -0.80
N LEU A 4 19.68 46.65 -2.03
CA LEU A 4 18.32 46.56 -2.58
C LEU A 4 18.05 45.12 -3.06
N LEU A 5 17.48 44.34 -2.14
CA LEU A 5 16.47 43.29 -2.32
C LEU A 5 16.29 42.73 -3.74
N SER A 6 17.14 41.77 -4.12
CA SER A 6 16.73 40.70 -5.05
C SER A 6 16.02 39.61 -4.26
N ILE A 7 14.72 39.79 -3.99
CA ILE A 7 13.87 38.70 -3.53
C ILE A 7 13.61 37.81 -4.74
N LEU A 8 14.44 36.78 -4.88
CA LEU A 8 14.13 35.58 -5.64
C LEU A 8 12.80 35.04 -5.11
N VAL A 9 11.74 35.22 -5.88
CA VAL A 9 10.50 34.46 -5.73
C VAL A 9 10.82 33.02 -6.11
N VAL A 10 11.40 32.26 -5.18
CA VAL A 10 11.35 30.80 -5.22
C VAL A 10 9.93 30.42 -4.79
N ALA A 11 8.96 30.75 -5.64
CA ALA A 11 7.62 30.18 -5.53
C ALA A 11 7.79 28.67 -5.58
N GLY A 12 7.37 28.04 -4.49
CA GLY A 12 7.77 26.69 -4.15
C GLY A 12 7.53 25.70 -5.27
N VAL A 13 8.62 25.09 -5.74
CA VAL A 13 8.60 23.71 -6.19
C VAL A 13 8.45 22.85 -4.93
N PHE A 14 7.33 22.99 -4.22
CA PHE A 14 6.84 21.88 -3.43
C PHE A 14 6.43 20.85 -4.46
N ALA A 15 7.38 19.97 -4.78
CA ALA A 15 7.11 18.75 -5.50
C ALA A 15 5.80 18.20 -4.94
N GLN A 16 4.80 18.12 -5.81
CA GLN A 16 3.51 17.54 -5.52
C GLN A 16 3.76 16.08 -5.12
N GLN A 17 4.09 15.85 -3.85
CA GLN A 17 4.20 14.52 -3.28
C GLN A 17 2.77 14.01 -3.27
N LYS A 18 2.41 13.36 -4.37
CA LYS A 18 1.09 12.80 -4.61
C LYS A 18 0.76 11.94 -3.40
N ALA A 19 -0.10 12.44 -2.52
CA ALA A 19 -0.46 11.76 -1.29
C ALA A 19 -0.93 10.34 -1.63
N ALA A 20 -0.50 9.36 -0.84
CA ALA A 20 -0.99 8.00 -1.00
C ALA A 20 -2.52 8.03 -0.92
N LYS A 21 -3.20 7.32 -1.83
CA LYS A 21 -4.66 7.20 -1.72
C LYS A 21 -4.98 6.45 -0.43
N ASP A 22 -5.75 7.10 0.44
CA ASP A 22 -6.19 6.52 1.71
C ASP A 22 -6.93 5.20 1.49
N GLU A 23 -7.69 5.09 0.40
CA GLU A 23 -8.37 3.87 0.01
C GLU A 23 -7.97 3.42 -1.40
N TYR A 24 -7.70 2.13 -1.53
CA TYR A 24 -7.43 1.46 -2.79
C TYR A 24 -8.31 0.21 -2.91
N VAL A 25 -8.91 -0.01 -4.07
CA VAL A 25 -9.74 -1.19 -4.33
C VAL A 25 -9.02 -2.08 -5.32
N PHE A 26 -8.60 -3.26 -4.87
CA PHE A 26 -8.09 -4.31 -5.74
C PHE A 26 -9.28 -5.07 -6.36
N LYS A 27 -9.54 -4.80 -7.64
CA LYS A 27 -10.48 -5.58 -8.45
C LYS A 27 -9.87 -6.93 -8.82
N VAL A 28 -10.47 -8.02 -8.34
CA VAL A 28 -10.05 -9.40 -8.62
C VAL A 28 -11.28 -10.33 -8.71
N GLY A 29 -11.19 -11.39 -9.52
CA GLY A 29 -12.34 -12.24 -9.85
C GLY A 29 -13.00 -12.97 -8.67
N TYR A 30 -12.29 -13.15 -7.54
CA TYR A 30 -12.83 -13.80 -6.34
C TYR A 30 -13.65 -12.85 -5.44
N GLY A 31 -13.66 -11.55 -5.76
CA GLY A 31 -14.29 -10.50 -4.96
C GLY A 31 -13.32 -9.35 -4.71
N ASP A 32 -13.86 -8.14 -4.66
CA ASP A 32 -13.06 -6.93 -4.48
C ASP A 32 -12.42 -6.90 -3.10
N VAL A 33 -11.18 -6.45 -3.03
CA VAL A 33 -10.47 -6.23 -1.77
C VAL A 33 -10.26 -4.73 -1.57
N LYS A 34 -10.87 -4.18 -0.53
CA LYS A 34 -10.65 -2.80 -0.12
C LYS A 34 -9.45 -2.73 0.81
N PHE A 35 -8.50 -1.88 0.48
CA PHE A 35 -7.30 -1.62 1.26
C PHE A 35 -7.30 -0.17 1.72
N ASN A 36 -7.01 0.04 3.00
CA ASN A 36 -6.96 1.35 3.61
C ASN A 36 -5.51 1.65 4.05
N HIS A 37 -4.81 2.51 3.31
CA HIS A 37 -3.42 2.89 3.61
C HIS A 37 -3.30 3.51 5.00
N LYS A 38 -4.23 4.40 5.34
CA LYS A 38 -4.23 5.17 6.59
C LYS A 38 -4.27 4.27 7.82
N ASN A 39 -5.05 3.19 7.81
CA ASN A 39 -5.08 2.24 8.92
C ASN A 39 -3.71 1.57 9.13
N HIS A 40 -3.03 1.20 8.05
CA HIS A 40 -1.73 0.53 8.15
C HIS A 40 -0.63 1.49 8.62
N VAL A 41 -0.64 2.73 8.16
CA VAL A 41 0.36 3.75 8.52
C VAL A 41 0.05 4.41 9.88
N ASP A 42 -1.16 4.91 10.08
CA ASP A 42 -1.48 5.73 11.25
C ASP A 42 -1.81 4.89 12.48
N LYS A 43 -2.55 3.79 12.31
CA LYS A 43 -3.04 2.98 13.44
C LYS A 43 -2.09 1.84 13.78
N VAL A 44 -1.60 1.13 12.76
CA VAL A 44 -0.71 -0.03 12.95
C VAL A 44 0.77 0.38 12.91
N LYS A 45 1.10 1.60 12.47
CA LYS A 45 2.48 2.16 12.42
C LYS A 45 3.43 1.29 11.59
N ILE A 46 2.96 0.77 10.46
CA ILE A 46 3.76 -0.03 9.54
C ILE A 46 4.67 0.88 8.69
N ASP A 47 5.95 0.54 8.60
CA ASP A 47 6.91 1.22 7.74
C ASP A 47 6.56 1.06 6.25
N CYS A 48 6.73 2.14 5.47
CA CYS A 48 6.41 2.17 4.04
C CYS A 48 7.10 1.03 3.26
N LYS A 49 8.36 0.73 3.57
CA LYS A 49 9.16 -0.30 2.90
C LYS A 49 8.71 -1.71 3.22
N LYS A 50 7.85 -1.90 4.23
CA LYS A 50 7.28 -3.22 4.52
C LYS A 50 6.38 -3.71 3.38
N CYS A 51 5.75 -2.79 2.65
CA CYS A 51 4.95 -3.10 1.46
C CYS A 51 5.64 -2.62 0.17
N HIS A 52 6.18 -1.39 0.17
CA HIS A 52 6.99 -0.86 -0.92
C HIS A 52 8.44 -1.34 -0.78
N HIS A 53 8.63 -2.66 -0.87
CA HIS A 53 9.90 -3.34 -0.58
C HIS A 53 11.06 -2.94 -1.48
N THR A 54 10.78 -2.34 -2.64
CA THR A 54 11.79 -1.77 -3.54
C THR A 54 12.19 -0.34 -3.20
N GLY A 55 11.48 0.30 -2.27
CA GLY A 55 11.59 1.74 -2.00
C GLY A 55 10.85 2.62 -3.00
N GLU A 56 10.29 2.04 -4.07
CA GLU A 56 9.48 2.77 -5.05
C GLU A 56 7.97 2.69 -4.72
N PHE A 57 7.26 3.80 -4.88
CA PHE A 57 5.81 3.91 -4.65
C PHE A 57 4.98 3.58 -5.89
N LYS A 58 5.34 2.49 -6.58
CA LYS A 58 4.64 1.97 -7.77
C LYS A 58 3.53 0.99 -7.39
N SER A 59 2.62 0.74 -8.32
CA SER A 59 1.59 -0.28 -8.12
C SER A 59 2.22 -1.68 -8.04
N CYS A 60 1.79 -2.51 -7.09
CA CYS A 60 2.30 -3.88 -6.95
C CYS A 60 2.20 -4.67 -8.27
N LYS A 61 1.14 -4.42 -9.06
CA LYS A 61 0.86 -5.10 -10.34
C LYS A 61 1.78 -4.68 -11.49
N GLU A 62 2.62 -3.66 -11.29
CA GLU A 62 3.66 -3.31 -12.27
C GLU A 62 4.72 -4.40 -12.36
N CYS A 63 5.10 -5.01 -11.23
CA CYS A 63 6.07 -6.12 -11.17
C CYS A 63 5.40 -7.47 -10.86
N HIS A 64 4.47 -7.52 -9.91
CA HIS A 64 3.78 -8.75 -9.53
C HIS A 64 2.59 -8.99 -10.46
N LYS A 65 2.82 -9.70 -11.57
CA LYS A 65 1.79 -10.04 -12.56
C LYS A 65 0.91 -11.21 -12.10
N ALA A 66 -0.04 -11.62 -12.94
CA ALA A 66 -0.93 -12.75 -12.65
C ALA A 66 -0.16 -14.06 -12.44
N LYS A 67 0.95 -14.24 -13.16
CA LYS A 67 1.91 -15.32 -12.98
C LYS A 67 3.24 -14.74 -12.48
N ALA A 68 4.05 -15.58 -11.85
CA ALA A 68 5.42 -15.22 -11.49
C ALA A 68 6.24 -14.94 -12.76
N GLU A 69 7.14 -13.97 -12.69
CA GLU A 69 7.99 -13.56 -13.81
C GLU A 69 9.38 -13.16 -13.28
N GLY A 70 10.42 -13.81 -13.80
CA GLY A 70 11.77 -13.65 -13.28
C GLY A 70 11.85 -13.92 -11.78
N LYS A 71 12.32 -12.93 -11.02
CA LYS A 71 12.40 -12.99 -9.54
C LYS A 71 11.11 -12.55 -8.83
N ALA A 72 10.14 -11.99 -9.56
CA ALA A 72 8.90 -11.52 -8.99
C ALA A 72 7.89 -12.67 -8.86
N VAL A 73 7.39 -12.89 -7.64
CA VAL A 73 6.26 -13.80 -7.40
C VAL A 73 4.97 -13.25 -8.00
N SER A 74 3.97 -14.11 -8.16
CA SER A 74 2.65 -13.68 -8.65
C SER A 74 2.01 -12.64 -7.70
N ALA A 75 1.11 -11.81 -8.22
CA ALA A 75 0.29 -10.89 -7.44
C ALA A 75 -0.42 -11.63 -6.31
N LYS A 76 -0.99 -12.80 -6.62
CA LYS A 76 -1.69 -13.62 -5.63
C LYS A 76 -0.74 -13.96 -4.48
N ASP A 77 0.45 -14.47 -4.78
CA ASP A 77 1.38 -14.90 -3.73
C ASP A 77 1.93 -13.71 -2.95
N ALA A 78 2.24 -12.59 -3.60
CA ALA A 78 2.67 -11.37 -2.94
C ALA A 78 1.64 -10.90 -1.90
N PHE A 79 0.37 -10.76 -2.28
CA PHE A 79 -0.68 -10.29 -1.37
C PHE A 79 -0.98 -11.30 -0.25
N HIS A 80 -1.01 -12.60 -0.53
CA HIS A 80 -1.31 -13.60 0.51
C HIS A 80 -0.11 -13.85 1.44
N LYS A 81 1.12 -13.66 0.96
CA LYS A 81 2.31 -13.76 1.81
C LYS A 81 2.45 -12.54 2.72
N ASP A 82 2.32 -11.33 2.17
CA ASP A 82 2.60 -10.12 2.95
C ASP A 82 1.35 -9.65 3.72
N CYS A 83 0.21 -9.49 3.06
CA CYS A 83 -0.99 -8.95 3.71
C CYS A 83 -1.59 -9.98 4.68
N LYS A 84 -1.94 -11.18 4.18
CA LYS A 84 -2.54 -12.21 5.04
C LYS A 84 -1.52 -12.76 6.04
N GLY A 85 -0.26 -12.94 5.65
CA GLY A 85 0.80 -13.39 6.56
C GLY A 85 0.97 -12.46 7.75
N CYS A 86 1.08 -11.14 7.53
CA CYS A 86 1.16 -10.18 8.64
C CYS A 86 -0.08 -10.22 9.55
N HIS A 87 -1.28 -10.33 8.96
CA HIS A 87 -2.50 -10.46 9.74
C HIS A 87 -2.55 -11.77 10.57
N ASP A 88 -2.12 -12.88 9.98
CA ASP A 88 -2.05 -14.17 10.67
C ASP A 88 -1.04 -14.12 11.84
N GLU A 89 0.12 -13.51 11.63
CA GLU A 89 1.14 -13.31 12.67
C GLU A 89 0.61 -12.43 13.81
N ALA A 90 -0.03 -11.30 13.48
CA ALA A 90 -0.66 -10.43 14.47
C ALA A 90 -1.75 -11.17 15.27
N LYS A 91 -2.56 -11.98 14.59
CA LYS A 91 -3.60 -12.80 15.22
C LYS A 91 -3.01 -13.85 16.16
N LYS A 92 -1.97 -14.57 15.73
CA LYS A 92 -1.24 -15.54 16.58
C LYS A 92 -0.62 -14.87 17.80
N ALA A 93 -0.09 -13.66 17.62
CA ALA A 93 0.45 -12.84 18.72
C ALA A 93 -0.63 -12.16 19.59
N LYS A 94 -1.92 -12.44 19.36
CA LYS A 94 -3.07 -11.82 20.06
C LYS A 94 -3.05 -10.28 20.03
N LYS A 95 -2.51 -9.70 18.95
CA LYS A 95 -2.53 -8.25 18.68
C LYS A 95 -3.72 -7.90 17.79
N ALA A 96 -4.00 -6.61 17.66
CA ALA A 96 -4.93 -6.13 16.65
C ALA A 96 -4.48 -6.63 15.27
N ALA A 97 -5.35 -7.38 14.61
CA ALA A 97 -5.06 -8.05 13.36
C ALA A 97 -6.11 -7.68 12.32
N GLY A 98 -5.68 -7.56 11.07
CA GLY A 98 -6.60 -7.44 9.95
C GLY A 98 -7.28 -8.77 9.61
N PRO A 99 -8.12 -8.77 8.56
CA PRO A 99 -8.85 -9.95 8.12
C PRO A 99 -7.93 -11.10 7.69
N THR A 100 -8.28 -12.33 8.05
CA THR A 100 -7.48 -13.55 7.75
C THR A 100 -8.24 -14.58 6.91
N ALA A 101 -9.56 -14.54 6.90
CA ALA A 101 -10.38 -15.46 6.10
C ALA A 101 -10.68 -14.90 4.70
N CYS A 102 -10.83 -15.78 3.72
CA CYS A 102 -10.93 -15.42 2.30
C CYS A 102 -12.01 -14.37 2.04
N THR A 103 -13.20 -14.55 2.60
CA THR A 103 -14.37 -13.68 2.41
C THR A 103 -14.35 -12.39 3.24
N GLN A 104 -13.40 -12.27 4.19
CA GLN A 104 -13.24 -11.04 4.97
C GLN A 104 -12.45 -9.98 4.18
N CYS A 105 -11.55 -10.41 3.30
CA CYS A 105 -10.87 -9.52 2.35
C CYS A 105 -11.64 -9.44 1.02
N HIS A 106 -12.03 -10.59 0.46
CA HIS A 106 -12.68 -10.68 -0.85
C HIS A 106 -14.19 -10.57 -0.70
N VAL A 107 -14.70 -9.35 -0.86
CA VAL A 107 -16.12 -9.08 -0.78
C VAL A 107 -16.69 -9.11 -2.20
N LYS A 108 -17.59 -10.07 -2.46
CA LYS A 108 -18.36 -10.06 -3.71
C LYS A 108 -19.20 -8.79 -3.75
N ALA A 109 -19.20 -8.10 -4.89
CA ALA A 109 -20.15 -7.03 -5.11
C ALA A 109 -21.56 -7.59 -4.88
N LYS A 110 -22.38 -6.91 -4.06
CA LYS A 110 -23.79 -7.25 -3.96
C LYS A 110 -24.39 -7.04 -5.35
N LYS A 111 -25.03 -8.08 -5.88
CA LYS A 111 -25.82 -7.99 -7.11
C LYS A 111 -27.04 -7.13 -6.86
#